data_AF-A0A227J3K3-F1
#
_entry.id   AF-A0A227J3K3-F1
#
_cell.length_a   1.000
_cell.length_b   1.000
_cell.length_c   1.000
_cell.angle_alpha   90.00
_cell.angle_beta   90.00
_cell.angle_gamma   90.00
#
_symmetry.space_group_name_H-M   'P 1'
#
loop_
_entity.id
_entity.type
_entity.pdbx_description
1 polymer ?
#
loop_
_entity_poly.entity_id
_entity_poly.type
_entity_poly.pdbx_seq_one_letter_code
_entity_poly.pdbx_strand_id
1 'polypeptide(L)'
;AAVGSFAIHAGLIPQERILENGIVTVRVWQVNISKTILVHVPIVNGFVQETGEFELDGVTFPAAEIQVDFVDPADGEGSMFPTGNLVDDLVVPDVGTFNATFINAGIP
;
A
#
# COMPACT_ATOMS: atom_id res chain seq x y z
N ALA A 1 1.38 -5.71 1.49
CA ALA A 1 1.46 -7.15 1.21
C ALA A 1 1.37 -8.00 2.49
N ALA A 2 2.43 -8.06 3.32
CA ALA A 2 2.53 -9.02 4.44
C ALA A 2 1.38 -9.02 5.46
N VAL A 3 0.81 -7.84 5.79
CA VAL A 3 -0.29 -7.73 6.76
C VAL A 3 -1.52 -8.55 6.35
N GLY A 4 -1.84 -8.60 5.06
CA GLY A 4 -2.98 -9.38 4.56
C GLY A 4 -2.77 -10.87 4.75
N SER A 5 -1.61 -11.39 4.30
CA SER A 5 -1.23 -12.79 4.46
C SER A 5 -1.17 -13.20 5.94
N PHE A 6 -0.55 -12.38 6.79
CA PHE A 6 -0.47 -12.63 8.21
C PHE A 6 -1.86 -12.70 8.88
N ALA A 7 -2.78 -11.78 8.52
CA ALA A 7 -4.13 -11.81 9.09
C ALA A 7 -4.87 -13.12 8.79
N ILE A 8 -4.64 -13.70 7.62
CA ILE A 8 -5.18 -15.03 7.26
C ILE A 8 -4.49 -16.12 8.09
N HIS A 9 -3.16 -16.15 8.15
CA HIS A 9 -2.40 -17.14 8.94
C HIS A 9 -2.73 -17.10 10.43
N ALA A 10 -2.93 -15.91 10.99
CA ALA A 10 -3.21 -15.69 12.41
C ALA A 10 -4.68 -15.90 12.78
N GLY A 11 -5.56 -16.25 11.82
CA GLY A 11 -6.99 -16.44 12.07
C GLY A 11 -7.74 -15.15 12.41
N LEU A 12 -7.20 -13.99 11.99
CA LEU A 12 -7.85 -12.68 12.17
C LEU A 12 -8.93 -12.41 11.10
N ILE A 13 -8.99 -13.26 10.07
CA ILE A 13 -10.03 -13.24 9.05
C ILE A 13 -10.97 -14.43 9.31
N PRO A 14 -12.31 -14.22 9.38
CA PRO A 14 -13.26 -15.31 9.54
C PRO A 14 -13.12 -16.35 8.43
N GLN A 15 -13.14 -17.63 8.80
CA GLN A 15 -12.86 -18.74 7.88
C GLN A 15 -13.84 -18.79 6.71
N GLU A 16 -15.10 -18.42 6.92
CA GLU A 16 -16.13 -18.33 5.89
C GLU A 16 -15.83 -17.28 4.80
N ARG A 17 -14.88 -16.38 5.04
CA ARG A 17 -14.41 -15.39 4.05
C ARG A 17 -13.16 -15.84 3.30
N ILE A 18 -12.54 -16.95 3.69
CA ILE A 18 -11.38 -17.53 3.03
C ILE A 18 -11.88 -18.51 1.98
N LEU A 19 -11.44 -18.32 0.73
CA LEU A 19 -11.77 -19.20 -0.38
C LEU A 19 -10.92 -20.49 -0.32
N GLU A 20 -11.42 -21.59 -0.88
CA GLU A 20 -10.58 -22.78 -1.08
C GLU A 20 -9.46 -22.50 -2.09
N ASN A 21 -9.76 -21.80 -3.18
CA ASN A 21 -8.79 -21.33 -4.17
C ASN A 21 -9.25 -19.98 -4.73
N GLY A 22 -8.33 -19.08 -5.03
CA GLY A 22 -8.63 -17.78 -5.66
C GLY A 22 -7.97 -16.60 -4.95
N ILE A 23 -8.62 -15.44 -4.96
CA ILE A 23 -8.11 -14.22 -4.31
C ILE A 23 -9.05 -13.81 -3.17
N VAL A 24 -8.48 -13.59 -1.98
CA VAL A 24 -9.18 -13.02 -0.83
C VAL A 24 -8.75 -11.58 -0.63
N THR A 25 -9.70 -10.65 -0.72
CA THR A 25 -9.45 -9.24 -0.40
C THR A 25 -9.52 -9.00 1.10
N VAL A 26 -8.37 -8.78 1.72
CA VAL A 26 -8.25 -8.39 3.13
C VAL A 26 -8.33 -6.86 3.23
N ARG A 27 -9.29 -6.36 4.02
CA ARG A 27 -9.43 -4.93 4.32
C ARG A 27 -8.64 -4.60 5.58
N VAL A 28 -7.57 -3.85 5.44
CA VAL A 28 -6.69 -3.43 6.53
C VAL A 28 -7.05 -2.01 6.93
N TRP A 29 -7.35 -1.80 8.21
CA TRP A 29 -7.44 -0.46 8.79
C TRP A 29 -6.06 -0.05 9.30
N GLN A 30 -5.45 0.96 8.66
CA GLN A 30 -4.17 1.52 9.08
C GLN A 30 -4.45 2.56 10.16
N VAL A 31 -4.16 2.22 11.42
CA VAL A 31 -4.49 3.05 12.60
C VAL A 31 -3.70 4.35 12.76
N ASN A 32 -2.47 4.43 12.22
CA ASN A 32 -1.59 5.61 12.31
C ASN A 32 -2.06 6.75 11.38
N ILE A 33 -2.57 6.42 10.19
CA ILE A 33 -3.06 7.40 9.20
C ILE A 33 -4.58 7.37 9.02
N SER A 34 -5.27 6.46 9.70
CA SER A 34 -6.74 6.27 9.61
C SER A 34 -7.24 6.05 8.19
N LYS A 35 -6.52 5.24 7.41
CA LYS A 35 -6.87 4.90 6.02
C LYS A 35 -7.10 3.41 5.83
N THR A 36 -7.88 3.10 4.79
CA THR A 36 -8.15 1.72 4.39
C THR A 36 -7.19 1.29 3.30
N ILE A 37 -6.58 0.12 3.48
CA ILE A 37 -5.74 -0.53 2.47
C ILE A 37 -6.42 -1.86 2.11
N LEU A 38 -6.59 -2.12 0.82
CA LEU A 38 -7.06 -3.41 0.32
C LEU A 38 -5.85 -4.25 -0.06
N VAL A 39 -5.75 -5.46 0.47
CA VAL A 39 -4.68 -6.41 0.13
C VAL A 39 -5.32 -7.64 -0.50
N HIS A 40 -4.95 -7.91 -1.75
CA HIS A 40 -5.50 -9.02 -2.53
C HIS A 40 -4.59 -10.23 -2.39
N VAL A 41 -4.95 -11.15 -1.50
CA VAL A 41 -4.10 -12.30 -1.14
C VAL A 41 -4.51 -13.53 -1.95
N PRO A 42 -3.59 -14.13 -2.73
CA PRO A 42 -3.86 -15.38 -3.42
C PRO A 42 -3.92 -16.55 -2.44
N ILE A 43 -4.87 -17.45 -2.66
CA ILE A 43 -5.18 -18.61 -1.83
C ILE A 43 -5.18 -19.89 -2.68
N VAL A 44 -4.54 -20.94 -2.17
CA VAL A 44 -4.50 -22.29 -2.72
C VAL A 44 -4.80 -23.31 -1.60
N ASN A 45 -5.71 -24.24 -1.85
CA ASN A 45 -6.13 -25.27 -0.88
C ASN A 45 -6.49 -24.70 0.52
N GLY A 46 -7.11 -23.52 0.56
CA GLY A 46 -7.48 -22.81 1.78
C GLY A 46 -6.33 -22.09 2.50
N PHE A 47 -5.12 -22.09 1.95
CA PHE A 47 -3.93 -21.45 2.52
C PHE A 47 -3.40 -20.33 1.63
N VAL A 48 -2.70 -19.37 2.22
CA VAL A 48 -2.00 -18.32 1.47
C VAL A 48 -1.00 -18.95 0.48
N GLN A 49 -1.09 -18.56 -0.78
CA GLN A 49 -0.09 -18.87 -1.80
C GLN A 49 1.06 -17.87 -1.63
N GLU A 50 2.18 -18.30 -1.04
CA GLU A 50 3.36 -17.44 -0.85
C GLU A 50 4.35 -17.52 -2.02
N THR A 51 4.51 -18.70 -2.62
CA THR A 51 5.42 -18.91 -3.74
C THR A 51 4.78 -18.54 -5.08
N GLY A 52 5.60 -18.14 -6.05
CA GLY A 52 5.14 -17.75 -7.37
C GLY A 52 6.29 -17.19 -8.19
N GLU A 53 5.98 -16.70 -9.39
CA GLU A 53 6.95 -16.25 -10.38
C GLU A 53 7.00 -14.72 -10.52
N PHE A 54 6.34 -13.98 -9.62
CA PHE A 54 6.37 -12.52 -9.64
C PHE A 54 7.68 -12.01 -9.05
N GLU A 55 8.38 -11.17 -9.82
CA GLU A 55 9.63 -10.51 -9.44
C GLU A 55 9.39 -9.05 -9.07
N LEU A 56 10.13 -8.57 -8.08
CA LEU A 56 10.08 -7.17 -7.63
C LEU A 56 11.50 -6.67 -7.40
N ASP A 57 11.83 -5.52 -7.98
CA ASP A 57 13.13 -4.87 -7.76
C ASP A 57 13.41 -4.69 -6.27
N GLY A 58 14.59 -5.16 -5.83
CA GLY A 58 14.98 -5.17 -4.42
C GLY A 58 14.60 -6.45 -3.64
N VAL A 59 13.88 -7.40 -4.26
CA VAL A 59 13.57 -8.72 -3.69
C VAL A 59 14.32 -9.81 -4.47
N THR A 60 15.15 -10.60 -3.78
CA THR A 60 16.08 -11.54 -4.43
C THR A 60 15.42 -12.72 -5.13
N PHE A 61 14.30 -13.21 -4.60
CA PHE A 61 13.63 -14.41 -5.10
C PHE A 61 12.17 -14.09 -5.43
N PRO A 62 11.62 -14.68 -6.50
CA PRO A 62 10.23 -14.44 -6.88
C PRO A 62 9.27 -15.04 -5.86
N ALA A 63 8.06 -14.49 -5.83
CA ALA A 63 6.99 -14.90 -4.93
C ALA A 63 5.62 -14.76 -5.62
N ALA A 64 4.54 -15.08 -4.92
CA ALA A 64 3.20 -14.76 -5.40
C ALA A 64 2.98 -13.25 -5.43
N GLU A 65 2.37 -12.74 -6.50
CA GLU A 65 2.00 -11.33 -6.57
C GLU A 65 0.89 -11.00 -5.56
N ILE A 66 1.06 -9.90 -4.84
CA ILE A 66 0.03 -9.37 -3.93
C ILE A 66 -0.25 -7.92 -4.32
N GLN A 67 -1.39 -7.72 -4.98
CA GLN A 67 -1.86 -6.37 -5.30
C GLN A 67 -2.32 -5.65 -4.02
N VAL A 68 -1.97 -4.37 -3.91
CA VAL A 68 -2.33 -3.51 -2.78
C VAL A 68 -2.96 -2.23 -3.30
N ASP A 69 -4.22 -1.97 -2.91
CA ASP A 69 -4.89 -0.72 -3.24
C ASP A 69 -4.91 0.21 -2.01
N PHE A 70 -4.44 1.44 -2.18
CA PHE A 70 -4.55 2.49 -1.19
C PHE A 70 -5.81 3.31 -1.47
N VAL A 71 -6.83 3.15 -0.63
CA VAL A 71 -8.12 3.83 -0.81
C VAL A 71 -8.02 5.24 -0.22
N ASP A 72 -8.23 6.25 -1.06
CA ASP A 72 -8.17 7.67 -0.69
C ASP A 72 -6.85 8.03 0.05
N PRO A 73 -5.69 7.92 -0.65
CA PRO A 73 -4.37 8.04 -0.03
C PRO A 73 -3.97 9.47 0.33
N ALA A 74 -4.77 10.47 -0.03
CA ALA A 74 -4.56 11.85 0.41
C ALA A 74 -4.92 11.97 1.89
N ASP A 75 -4.02 12.51 2.71
CA ASP A 75 -4.30 12.76 4.12
C ASP A 75 -5.47 13.73 4.27
N GLY A 76 -6.45 13.38 5.10
CA GLY A 76 -7.60 14.24 5.39
C GLY A 76 -7.19 15.50 6.16
N GLU A 77 -7.78 16.64 5.78
CA GLU A 77 -7.49 18.05 6.12
C GLU A 77 -6.32 18.73 5.38
N GLY A 78 -5.39 18.00 4.77
CA GLY A 78 -4.31 18.57 3.96
C GLY A 78 -4.65 18.65 2.47
N SER A 79 -4.31 19.75 1.79
CA SER A 79 -4.35 19.82 0.32
C SER A 79 -3.33 18.83 -0.27
N MET A 80 -3.69 18.13 -1.37
CA MET A 80 -2.76 17.28 -2.14
C MET A 80 -1.49 18.05 -2.51
N PHE A 81 -1.63 19.34 -2.79
CA PHE A 81 -0.54 20.29 -2.93
C PHE A 81 -0.62 21.29 -1.77
N PRO A 82 0.16 21.12 -0.68
CA PRO A 82 0.04 21.93 0.52
C PRO A 82 0.35 23.42 0.29
N THR A 83 1.13 23.74 -0.74
CA THR A 83 1.40 25.12 -1.20
C THR A 83 0.28 25.69 -2.07
N GLY A 84 -0.64 24.85 -2.54
CA GLY A 84 -1.66 25.19 -3.54
C GLY A 84 -1.15 25.17 -4.98
N ASN A 85 0.15 24.96 -5.21
CA ASN A 85 0.77 24.98 -6.53
C ASN A 85 1.19 23.57 -6.96
N LEU A 86 1.12 23.29 -8.27
CA LEU A 86 1.70 22.07 -8.83
C LEU A 86 3.22 22.10 -8.83
N VAL A 87 3.79 23.30 -8.96
CA VAL A 87 5.23 23.57 -8.95
C VAL A 87 5.46 24.87 -8.19
N ASP A 88 6.43 24.84 -7.28
CA ASP A 88 6.91 25.97 -6.49
C ASP A 88 8.38 26.23 -6.81
N ASP A 89 8.79 27.49 -6.72
CA ASP A 89 10.20 27.89 -6.68
C ASP A 89 10.73 27.77 -5.24
N LEU A 90 11.38 26.66 -4.93
CA LEU A 90 12.04 26.45 -3.64
C LEU A 90 13.37 27.23 -3.60
N VAL A 91 13.38 28.35 -2.89
CA VAL A 91 14.58 29.14 -2.64
C VAL A 91 15.36 28.55 -1.46
N VAL A 92 16.58 28.10 -1.73
CA VAL A 92 17.52 27.59 -0.72
C VAL A 92 18.65 28.62 -0.55
N PRO A 93 18.71 29.34 0.59
CA PRO A 93 19.74 30.36 0.82
C PRO A 93 21.15 29.82 0.58
N ASP A 94 21.97 30.62 -0.11
CA ASP A 94 23.36 30.31 -0.47
C ASP A 94 23.58 29.10 -1.40
N VAL A 95 22.50 28.49 -1.92
CA VAL A 95 22.57 27.34 -2.84
C VAL A 95 21.93 27.67 -4.20
N GLY A 96 20.70 28.19 -4.21
CA GLY A 96 19.97 28.52 -5.44
C GLY A 96 18.46 28.33 -5.34
N THR A 97 17.79 28.37 -6.49
CA THR A 97 16.34 28.16 -6.61
C THR A 97 16.06 26.88 -7.40
N PHE A 98 15.16 26.05 -6.89
CA PHE A 98 14.77 24.79 -7.51
C PHE A 98 13.28 24.77 -7.80
N ASN A 99 12.89 24.34 -8.99
CA ASN A 99 11.49 23.99 -9.25
C ASN A 99 11.19 22.68 -8.50
N ALA A 100 10.21 22.70 -7.61
CA ALA A 100 9.83 21.57 -6.77
C ALA A 100 8.31 21.39 -6.73
N THR A 101 7.86 20.14 -6.66
CA THR A 101 6.46 19.80 -6.37
C THR A 101 6.39 19.29 -4.94
N PHE A 102 5.61 19.96 -4.10
CA PHE A 102 5.28 19.48 -2.76
C PHE A 102 3.96 18.71 -2.86
N ILE A 103 3.97 17.42 -2.55
CA ILE A 103 2.79 16.55 -2.67
C ILE A 103 2.55 15.79 -1.37
N ASN A 104 1.32 15.79 -0.87
CA ASN A 104 0.93 15.00 0.29
C ASN A 104 0.02 13.83 -0.14
N ALA A 105 0.63 12.78 -0.69
CA ALA A 105 -0.06 11.58 -1.13
C ALA A 105 0.76 10.33 -0.74
N GLY A 106 0.28 9.57 0.23
CA GLY A 106 1.04 8.48 0.85
C GLY A 106 2.03 8.96 1.92
N ILE A 107 2.91 9.91 1.60
CA ILE A 107 3.78 10.62 2.54
C ILE A 107 4.14 12.02 1.98
N PRO A 108 4.34 13.06 2.81
CA PRO A 108 4.86 14.36 2.37
C PRO A 108 6.29 14.34 1.84
#